data_AF-A0A7X9L1C1-F1
#
_entry.id   AF-A0A7X9L1C1-F1
#
_cell.length_a   1.000
_cell.length_b   1.000
_cell.length_c   1.000
_cell.angle_alpha   90.00
_cell.angle_beta   90.00
_cell.angle_gamma   90.00
#
_symmetry.space_group_name_H-M   'P 1'
#
loop_
_entity.id
_entity.type
_entity.pdbx_description
1 polymer ?
#
loop_
_entity_poly.entity_id
_entity_poly.type
_entity_poly.pdbx_seq_one_letter_code
_entity_poly.pdbx_strand_id
1 'polypeptide(L)'
;SNLSNYAYSKEIFEEVGLTEEDVPKTYAQFMDFIDRYQNEISVDYPDIKFSDSMEYTDMRIMLMSRILSENAYHYFKRGEIPEYNTPLMVKLFEQLNNTDFYGFMDMSIEMDNYGSFDFMGDMDQKFLFKLRENNINIPKGYTDMPLKLDDDYEIINAANLSLLAVNSLSPNLENALKFVEFMEKNPVSIYGEGTETVMFSDKAIPVENKHALKEISRLQKNIEEMNAEIEADKLQGGKNVKALEESLTYFERALEWETQSSFIITQEEIDYYIQNLDTAYISTDAIFDFSSEQMQALFMRYIQKQIDVQNFLSELDRFVKMMSLEGI
;
A
#
# COMPACT_ATOMS: atom_id res chain seq x y z
N SER A 1 9.28 4.44 2.29
CA SER A 1 8.24 5.37 1.85
C SER A 1 6.93 4.89 2.45
N ASN A 2 6.26 5.68 3.28
CA ASN A 2 5.12 5.18 4.06
C ASN A 2 3.74 5.65 3.56
N LEU A 3 3.60 5.99 2.28
CA LEU A 3 2.33 6.47 1.72
C LEU A 3 1.80 5.48 0.69
N SER A 4 1.37 4.32 1.17
CA SER A 4 0.46 3.41 0.47
C SER A 4 -0.87 4.13 0.23
N ASN A 5 -1.10 4.55 -1.01
CA ASN A 5 -2.42 4.92 -1.52
C ASN A 5 -3.17 3.64 -1.94
N TYR A 6 -4.48 3.70 -2.03
CA TYR A 6 -5.26 2.59 -2.56
C TYR A 6 -5.23 2.60 -4.08
N ALA A 7 -5.32 1.40 -4.67
CA ALA A 7 -5.65 1.19 -6.07
C ALA A 7 -6.93 0.36 -6.15
N TYR A 8 -7.72 0.50 -7.22
CA TYR A 8 -8.98 -0.23 -7.41
C TYR A 8 -8.98 -1.07 -8.68
N SER A 9 -9.70 -2.19 -8.69
CA SER A 9 -9.85 -3.04 -9.88
C SER A 9 -11.08 -2.63 -10.68
N LYS A 10 -10.88 -2.17 -11.93
CA LYS A 10 -11.98 -1.84 -12.85
C LYS A 10 -12.83 -3.06 -13.18
N GLU A 11 -12.18 -4.21 -13.40
CA GLU A 11 -12.85 -5.46 -13.74
C GLU A 11 -13.76 -5.93 -12.59
N ILE A 12 -13.26 -5.92 -11.36
CA ILE A 12 -14.05 -6.34 -10.20
C ILE A 12 -15.17 -5.32 -9.91
N PHE A 13 -14.93 -4.02 -10.11
CA PHE A 13 -15.99 -3.01 -10.04
C PHE A 13 -17.12 -3.31 -11.03
N GLU A 14 -16.79 -3.58 -12.30
CA GLU A 14 -17.79 -3.93 -13.31
C GLU A 14 -18.55 -5.22 -12.94
N GLU A 15 -17.87 -6.22 -12.38
CA GLU A 15 -18.48 -7.49 -11.91
C GLU A 15 -19.54 -7.27 -10.84
N VAL A 16 -19.34 -6.31 -9.93
CA VAL A 16 -20.32 -5.96 -8.88
C VAL A 16 -21.30 -4.87 -9.32
N GLY A 17 -21.27 -4.47 -10.60
CA GLY A 17 -22.18 -3.46 -11.16
C GLY A 17 -21.83 -2.02 -10.82
N LEU A 18 -20.58 -1.74 -10.42
CA LEU A 18 -20.03 -0.42 -10.19
C LEU A 18 -19.39 0.15 -11.46
N THR A 19 -19.25 1.46 -11.50
CA THR A 19 -18.66 2.22 -12.61
C THR A 19 -17.57 3.16 -12.11
N GLU A 20 -16.91 3.87 -13.02
CA GLU A 20 -15.92 4.90 -12.68
C GLU A 20 -16.51 6.05 -11.83
N GLU A 21 -17.83 6.29 -11.92
CA GLU A 21 -18.51 7.29 -11.09
C GLU A 21 -18.60 6.88 -9.61
N ASP A 22 -18.55 5.58 -9.33
CA ASP A 22 -18.60 5.02 -7.97
C ASP A 22 -17.22 5.00 -7.29
N VAL A 23 -16.14 5.29 -8.02
CA VAL A 23 -14.78 5.28 -7.49
C VAL A 23 -14.62 6.46 -6.51
N PRO A 24 -14.27 6.21 -5.23
CA PRO A 24 -14.08 7.27 -4.26
C PRO A 24 -12.95 8.24 -4.65
N LYS A 25 -13.23 9.55 -4.56
CA LYS A 25 -12.28 10.64 -4.85
C LYS A 25 -11.87 11.39 -3.59
N THR A 26 -12.64 11.27 -2.51
CA THR A 26 -12.36 11.87 -1.21
C THR A 26 -12.40 10.83 -0.10
N TYR A 27 -11.75 11.12 1.03
CA TYR A 27 -11.84 10.25 2.22
C TYR A 27 -13.28 10.07 2.70
N ALA A 28 -14.13 11.09 2.58
CA ALA A 28 -15.55 11.00 2.91
C ALA A 28 -16.27 9.97 2.01
N GLN A 29 -16.07 10.06 0.69
CA GLN A 29 -16.65 9.09 -0.25
C GLN A 29 -16.12 7.67 -0.02
N PHE A 30 -14.85 7.53 0.37
CA PHE A 30 -14.27 6.22 0.66
C PHE A 30 -14.89 5.58 1.92
N MET A 31 -15.14 6.39 2.96
CA MET A 31 -15.86 5.94 4.16
C MET A 31 -17.33 5.59 3.87
N ASP A 32 -18.01 6.36 3.02
CA ASP A 32 -19.36 6.00 2.55
C ASP A 32 -19.36 4.70 1.73
N PHE A 33 -18.31 4.47 0.94
CA PHE A 33 -18.14 3.24 0.17
C PHE A 33 -17.92 2.03 1.08
N ILE A 34 -17.22 2.18 2.21
CA ILE A 34 -17.06 1.11 3.22
C ILE A 34 -18.44 0.67 3.72
N ASP A 35 -19.30 1.61 4.07
CA ASP A 35 -20.66 1.31 4.54
C ASP A 35 -21.48 0.65 3.43
N ARG A 36 -21.39 1.13 2.18
CA ARG A 36 -22.04 0.50 1.01
C ARG A 36 -21.56 -0.93 0.80
N TYR A 37 -20.25 -1.16 0.89
CA TYR A 37 -19.68 -2.49 0.74
C TYR A 37 -20.25 -3.46 1.79
N GLN A 38 -20.27 -3.06 3.05
CA GLN A 38 -20.73 -3.92 4.14
C GLN A 38 -22.23 -4.23 4.05
N ASN A 39 -23.05 -3.26 3.65
CA ASN A 39 -24.50 -3.43 3.64
C ASN A 39 -25.06 -4.00 2.34
N GLU A 40 -24.37 -3.81 1.21
CA GLU A 40 -24.88 -4.17 -0.11
C GLU A 40 -23.93 -5.15 -0.82
N ILE A 41 -22.69 -4.72 -1.11
CA ILE A 41 -21.80 -5.45 -2.02
C ILE A 41 -21.38 -6.80 -1.43
N SER A 42 -20.97 -6.83 -0.16
CA SER A 42 -20.53 -8.06 0.51
C SER A 42 -21.67 -9.06 0.77
N VAL A 43 -22.92 -8.59 0.75
CA VAL A 43 -24.11 -9.45 0.88
C VAL A 43 -24.41 -10.14 -0.45
N ASP A 44 -24.36 -9.38 -1.54
CA ASP A 44 -24.65 -9.90 -2.89
C ASP A 44 -23.45 -10.67 -3.50
N TYR A 45 -22.23 -10.31 -3.10
CA TYR A 45 -20.96 -10.86 -3.62
C TYR A 45 -20.00 -11.26 -2.46
N PRO A 46 -20.33 -12.31 -1.69
CA PRO A 46 -19.57 -12.68 -0.48
C PRO A 46 -18.11 -13.13 -0.73
N ASP A 47 -17.82 -13.55 -1.97
CA ASP A 47 -16.49 -13.99 -2.40
C ASP A 47 -15.57 -12.82 -2.79
N ILE A 48 -16.12 -11.62 -2.98
CA ILE A 48 -15.36 -10.41 -3.29
C ILE A 48 -15.07 -9.68 -1.98
N LYS A 49 -13.79 -9.49 -1.67
CA LYS A 49 -13.33 -8.79 -0.47
C LYS A 49 -13.06 -7.32 -0.77
N PHE A 50 -13.07 -6.51 0.27
CA PHE A 50 -12.82 -5.08 0.13
C PHE A 50 -11.36 -4.77 -0.20
N SER A 51 -10.40 -5.25 0.61
CA SER A 51 -8.96 -5.04 0.39
C SER A 51 -8.13 -6.20 0.94
N ASP A 52 -6.92 -6.34 0.39
CA ASP A 52 -5.89 -7.34 0.74
C ASP A 52 -5.15 -7.10 2.06
N SER A 53 -5.48 -6.03 2.79
CA SER A 53 -4.71 -5.54 3.92
C SER A 53 -5.56 -5.25 5.16
N MET A 54 -6.59 -6.06 5.43
CA MET A 54 -7.62 -5.71 6.41
C MET A 54 -7.59 -6.58 7.66
N GLU A 55 -6.99 -6.04 8.73
CA GLU A 55 -7.35 -6.40 10.10
C GLU A 55 -8.11 -5.22 10.76
N TYR A 56 -9.08 -5.54 11.62
CA TYR A 56 -10.04 -4.59 12.21
C TYR A 56 -9.40 -3.33 12.82
N THR A 57 -8.30 -3.49 13.56
CA THR A 57 -7.63 -2.39 14.26
C THR A 57 -6.88 -1.47 13.30
N ASP A 58 -6.57 -1.93 12.09
CA ASP A 58 -5.62 -1.28 11.21
C ASP A 58 -6.28 -0.24 10.31
N MET A 59 -7.50 -0.47 9.83
CA MET A 59 -8.09 0.43 8.83
C MET A 59 -8.45 1.80 9.39
N ARG A 60 -9.08 1.87 10.58
CA ARG A 60 -9.40 3.16 11.21
C ARG A 60 -8.12 3.94 11.54
N ILE A 61 -7.12 3.26 12.08
CA ILE A 61 -5.83 3.88 12.46
C ILE A 61 -5.11 4.38 11.21
N MET A 62 -5.12 3.58 10.14
CA MET A 62 -4.50 3.94 8.87
C MET A 62 -5.20 5.13 8.23
N LEU A 63 -6.54 5.15 8.13
CA LEU A 63 -7.28 6.28 7.60
C LEU A 63 -7.08 7.54 8.43
N MET A 64 -7.10 7.43 9.76
CA MET A 64 -6.78 8.53 10.66
C MET A 64 -5.39 9.11 10.38
N SER A 65 -4.36 8.26 10.34
CA SER A 65 -2.97 8.66 10.07
C SER A 65 -2.83 9.34 8.70
N ARG A 66 -3.52 8.81 7.69
CA ARG A 66 -3.55 9.35 6.33
C ARG A 66 -4.18 10.72 6.27
N ILE A 67 -5.40 10.89 6.80
CA ILE A 67 -6.11 12.18 6.82
C ILE A 67 -5.29 13.26 7.54
N LEU A 68 -4.64 12.91 8.67
CA LEU A 68 -3.77 13.84 9.38
C LEU A 68 -2.53 14.23 8.56
N SER A 69 -1.89 13.24 7.92
CA SER A 69 -0.69 13.46 7.11
C SER A 69 -1.00 14.33 5.89
N GLU A 70 -2.07 14.02 5.16
CA GLU A 70 -2.53 14.82 4.01
C GLU A 70 -2.83 16.26 4.43
N ASN A 71 -3.55 16.46 5.54
CA ASN A 71 -3.80 17.81 6.06
C ASN A 71 -2.49 18.55 6.34
N ALA A 72 -1.54 17.90 7.02
CA ALA A 72 -0.24 18.50 7.31
C ALA A 72 0.51 18.91 6.03
N TYR A 73 0.52 18.06 5.00
CA TYR A 73 1.20 18.35 3.74
C TYR A 73 0.69 19.62 3.05
N HIS A 74 -0.60 19.91 3.12
CA HIS A 74 -1.13 21.16 2.57
C HIS A 74 -0.58 22.40 3.28
N TYR A 75 -0.40 22.35 4.60
CA TYR A 75 0.22 23.45 5.35
C TYR A 75 1.73 23.55 5.08
N PHE A 76 2.44 22.43 5.08
CA PHE A 76 3.88 22.41 4.81
C PHE A 76 4.22 22.92 3.40
N LYS A 77 3.41 22.59 2.39
CA LYS A 77 3.54 23.13 1.03
C LYS A 77 3.49 24.67 0.99
N ARG A 78 2.83 25.30 1.96
CA ARG A 78 2.75 26.77 2.12
C ARG A 78 3.75 27.34 3.13
N GLY A 79 4.56 26.49 3.78
CA GLY A 79 5.46 26.90 4.86
C GLY A 79 4.72 27.31 6.13
N GLU A 80 3.56 26.71 6.39
CA GLU A 80 2.70 26.99 7.53
C GLU A 80 2.72 25.84 8.55
N ILE A 81 2.38 26.17 9.80
CA ILE A 81 2.18 25.17 10.86
C ILE A 81 0.79 24.54 10.68
N PRO A 82 0.66 23.20 10.68
CA PRO A 82 -0.64 22.56 10.53
C PRO A 82 -1.64 22.93 11.61
N GLU A 83 -2.89 23.11 11.19
CA GLU A 83 -4.05 23.18 12.08
C GLU A 83 -5.00 22.03 11.78
N TYR A 84 -5.46 21.37 12.83
CA TYR A 84 -6.27 20.18 12.79
C TYR A 84 -7.67 20.40 13.35
N ASN A 85 -7.88 21.36 14.27
CA ASN A 85 -9.23 21.70 14.72
C ASN A 85 -9.93 22.65 13.72
N THR A 86 -10.18 22.13 12.52
CA THR A 86 -10.90 22.83 11.45
C THR A 86 -12.27 22.17 11.20
N PRO A 87 -13.26 22.89 10.62
CA PRO A 87 -14.57 22.30 10.32
C PRO A 87 -14.49 21.04 9.45
N LEU A 88 -13.57 20.99 8.48
CA LEU A 88 -13.36 19.83 7.61
C LEU A 88 -12.84 18.62 8.39
N MET A 89 -11.81 18.83 9.21
CA MET A 89 -11.22 17.75 10.00
C MET A 89 -12.19 17.20 11.04
N VAL A 90 -12.99 18.07 11.67
CA VAL A 90 -14.08 17.65 12.56
C VAL A 90 -15.06 16.75 11.81
N LYS A 91 -15.52 17.19 10.62
CA LYS A 91 -16.45 16.40 9.78
C LYS A 91 -15.88 15.04 9.42
N LEU A 92 -14.63 14.98 8.96
CA LEU A 92 -13.97 13.73 8.57
C LEU A 92 -13.78 12.79 9.77
N PHE A 93 -13.39 13.30 10.93
CA PHE A 93 -13.20 12.49 12.14
C PHE A 93 -14.52 12.05 12.79
N GLU A 94 -15.59 12.83 12.65
CA GLU A 94 -16.94 12.41 13.02
C GLU A 94 -17.43 11.28 12.12
N GLN A 95 -17.23 11.38 10.80
CA GLN A 95 -17.55 10.31 9.86
C GLN A 95 -16.73 9.04 10.17
N LEU A 96 -15.41 9.17 10.36
CA LEU A 96 -14.53 8.07 10.75
C LEU A 96 -15.00 7.33 12.01
N ASN A 97 -15.55 8.06 12.98
CA ASN A 97 -16.08 7.47 14.21
C ASN A 97 -17.41 6.71 14.01
N ASN A 98 -18.17 7.07 12.99
CA ASN A 98 -19.48 6.52 12.67
C ASN A 98 -19.40 5.40 11.63
N THR A 99 -18.37 5.35 10.79
CA THR A 99 -18.12 4.25 9.85
C THR A 99 -17.90 2.95 10.60
N ASP A 100 -18.61 1.92 10.18
CA ASP A 100 -18.45 0.58 10.74
C ASP A 100 -17.25 -0.10 10.09
N PHE A 101 -16.25 -0.47 10.90
CA PHE A 101 -15.08 -1.24 10.44
C PHE A 101 -15.14 -2.69 10.95
N TYR A 102 -16.13 -3.05 11.77
CA TYR A 102 -16.25 -4.40 12.33
C TYR A 102 -16.70 -5.42 11.29
N GLY A 103 -17.36 -5.00 10.21
CA GLY A 103 -17.77 -5.88 9.10
C GLY A 103 -16.62 -6.57 8.37
N PHE A 104 -15.37 -6.15 8.61
CA PHE A 104 -14.17 -6.79 8.08
C PHE A 104 -13.58 -7.86 9.02
N MET A 105 -14.18 -8.12 10.17
CA MET A 105 -13.79 -9.23 11.04
C MET A 105 -14.19 -10.56 10.41
N ASP A 106 -13.23 -11.25 9.79
CA ASP A 106 -13.34 -12.69 9.67
C ASP A 106 -12.97 -13.33 11.01
N MET A 107 -13.97 -13.53 11.88
CA MET A 107 -13.79 -14.27 13.15
C MET A 107 -13.48 -15.77 12.92
N SER A 108 -13.41 -16.25 11.67
CA SER A 108 -13.10 -17.64 11.36
C SER A 108 -11.61 -17.93 11.12
N ILE A 109 -10.73 -16.92 11.21
CA ILE A 109 -9.30 -17.17 11.37
C ILE A 109 -9.08 -17.67 12.80
N GLU A 110 -9.34 -18.95 13.02
CA GLU A 110 -8.82 -19.68 14.17
C GLU A 110 -7.30 -19.43 14.20
N MET A 111 -6.83 -18.84 15.30
CA MET A 111 -5.40 -18.59 15.60
C MET A 111 -4.54 -19.87 15.62
N ASP A 112 -5.08 -21.02 15.21
CA ASP A 112 -4.49 -22.35 15.34
C ASP A 112 -3.68 -22.78 14.11
N ASN A 113 -3.58 -21.99 13.05
CA ASN A 113 -2.73 -22.35 11.90
C ASN A 113 -1.96 -21.17 11.27
N TYR A 114 -1.02 -20.62 12.03
CA TYR A 114 0.11 -19.84 11.50
C TYR A 114 1.07 -20.66 10.59
N GLY A 115 0.68 -21.88 10.18
CA GLY A 115 1.54 -22.86 9.51
C GLY A 115 1.00 -23.47 8.22
N SER A 116 -0.23 -23.15 7.79
CA SER A 116 -0.74 -23.60 6.48
C SER A 116 -1.13 -22.39 5.64
N PHE A 117 -0.13 -21.78 5.00
CA PHE A 117 -0.33 -20.80 3.94
C PHE A 117 -0.92 -21.56 2.74
N ASP A 118 -2.25 -21.54 2.60
CA ASP A 118 -2.89 -22.07 1.39
C ASP A 118 -2.73 -21.06 0.25
N PHE A 119 -1.55 -21.11 -0.36
CA PHE A 119 -1.13 -20.22 -1.44
C PHE A 119 -2.14 -20.20 -2.61
N MET A 120 -2.95 -21.25 -2.80
CA MET A 120 -3.99 -21.27 -3.83
C MET A 120 -5.25 -20.49 -3.45
N GLY A 121 -5.69 -20.55 -2.19
CA GLY A 121 -6.86 -19.81 -1.72
C GLY A 121 -6.69 -18.30 -1.84
N ASP A 122 -5.47 -17.81 -1.61
CA ASP A 122 -5.12 -16.39 -1.74
C ASP A 122 -4.95 -15.93 -3.20
N MET A 123 -4.56 -16.82 -4.13
CA MET A 123 -4.38 -16.45 -5.55
C MET A 123 -5.70 -16.17 -6.28
N ASP A 124 -6.80 -16.83 -5.90
CA ASP A 124 -8.12 -16.64 -6.51
C ASP A 124 -8.95 -15.56 -5.79
N GLN A 125 -8.42 -14.97 -4.71
CA GLN A 125 -9.14 -14.00 -3.90
C GLN A 125 -9.28 -12.67 -4.64
N LYS A 126 -10.53 -12.27 -4.92
CA LYS A 126 -10.85 -11.00 -5.57
C LYS A 126 -10.96 -9.89 -4.54
N PHE A 127 -10.25 -8.78 -4.79
CA PHE A 127 -10.30 -7.58 -3.94
C PHE A 127 -10.72 -6.36 -4.75
N LEU A 128 -11.69 -5.59 -4.26
CA LEU A 128 -12.10 -4.31 -4.86
C LEU A 128 -10.94 -3.31 -4.87
N PHE A 129 -10.21 -3.24 -3.77
CA PHE A 129 -9.07 -2.36 -3.56
C PHE A 129 -7.81 -3.15 -3.19
N LYS A 130 -6.66 -2.57 -3.48
CA LYS A 130 -5.38 -3.02 -2.95
C LYS A 130 -4.58 -1.85 -2.40
N LEU A 131 -3.83 -2.08 -1.33
CA LEU A 131 -2.84 -1.11 -0.90
C LEU A 131 -1.65 -1.11 -1.86
N ARG A 132 -1.18 0.09 -2.21
CA ARG A 132 0.08 0.25 -2.91
C ARG A 132 1.23 0.04 -1.94
N GLU A 133 2.22 -0.76 -2.33
CA GLU A 133 3.41 -0.96 -1.50
C GLU A 133 4.32 0.28 -1.50
N ASN A 134 4.31 1.06 -2.58
CA ASN A 134 5.08 2.30 -2.72
C ASN A 134 4.49 3.25 -3.79
N ASN A 135 5.09 4.43 -3.95
CA ASN A 135 4.61 5.49 -4.84
C ASN A 135 4.72 5.18 -6.35
N ILE A 136 5.28 4.02 -6.74
CA ILE A 136 5.55 3.69 -8.15
C ILE A 136 4.87 2.38 -8.53
N ASN A 137 4.81 1.42 -7.61
CA ASN A 137 4.19 0.14 -7.87
C ASN A 137 2.67 0.26 -7.70
N ILE A 138 1.95 0.04 -8.80
CA ILE A 138 0.49 -0.11 -8.79
C ILE A 138 0.24 -1.59 -8.99
N PRO A 139 -0.49 -2.27 -8.07
CA PRO A 139 -0.79 -3.69 -8.24
C PRO A 139 -1.38 -3.97 -9.62
N LYS A 140 -0.83 -4.98 -10.30
CA LYS A 140 -1.27 -5.32 -11.66
C LYS A 140 -2.77 -5.59 -11.71
N GLY A 141 -3.45 -5.03 -12.71
CA GLY A 141 -4.92 -5.13 -12.85
C GLY A 141 -5.68 -4.10 -12.02
N TYR A 142 -4.97 -3.25 -11.26
CA TYR A 142 -5.53 -2.15 -10.49
C TYR A 142 -5.13 -0.81 -11.09
N THR A 143 -5.95 0.20 -10.83
CA THR A 143 -5.75 1.60 -11.22
C THR A 143 -5.57 2.43 -9.95
N ASP A 144 -4.64 3.40 -9.96
CA ASP A 144 -4.41 4.28 -8.81
C ASP A 144 -5.68 5.01 -8.40
N MET A 145 -5.88 5.16 -7.08
CA MET A 145 -7.01 5.85 -6.48
C MET A 145 -6.53 6.80 -5.37
N PRO A 146 -5.89 7.92 -5.74
CA PRO A 146 -5.53 8.94 -4.76
C PRO A 146 -6.80 9.58 -4.17
N LEU A 147 -6.83 9.70 -2.85
CA LEU A 147 -7.96 10.29 -2.12
C LEU A 147 -7.60 11.73 -1.71
N LYS A 148 -8.55 12.64 -1.90
CA LYS A 148 -8.46 14.02 -1.42
C LYS A 148 -9.11 14.19 -0.04
N LEU A 149 -8.72 15.23 0.68
CA LEU A 149 -9.41 15.65 1.91
C LEU A 149 -10.84 16.11 1.63
N ASP A 150 -11.04 16.87 0.55
CA ASP A 150 -12.34 17.31 0.05
C ASP A 150 -12.23 17.63 -1.46
N ASP A 151 -13.34 17.90 -2.14
CA ASP A 151 -13.37 18.12 -3.59
C ASP A 151 -12.45 19.28 -4.05
N ASP A 152 -12.37 20.33 -3.22
CA ASP A 152 -11.58 21.55 -3.46
C ASP A 152 -10.08 21.38 -3.18
N TYR A 153 -9.66 20.24 -2.62
CA TYR A 153 -8.26 19.97 -2.32
C TYR A 153 -7.56 19.34 -3.54
N GLU A 154 -6.30 19.70 -3.74
CA GLU A 154 -5.40 19.02 -4.66
C GLU A 154 -4.85 17.74 -4.03
N ILE A 155 -4.40 16.80 -4.85
CA ILE A 155 -3.67 15.62 -4.37
C ILE A 155 -2.22 16.04 -4.11
N ILE A 156 -1.66 15.67 -2.95
CA ILE A 156 -0.25 15.87 -2.65
C ILE A 156 0.46 14.52 -2.61
N ASN A 157 1.42 14.31 -3.51
CA ASN A 157 2.26 13.13 -3.49
C ASN A 157 3.49 13.41 -2.61
N ALA A 158 3.41 13.14 -1.31
CA ALA A 158 4.55 13.36 -0.43
C ALA A 158 5.70 12.37 -0.73
N ALA A 159 6.90 12.93 -0.86
CA ALA A 159 8.15 12.23 -1.05
C ALA A 159 9.06 12.46 0.16
N ASN A 160 9.77 11.42 0.56
CA ASN A 160 10.74 11.49 1.65
C ASN A 160 12.15 11.65 1.08
N LEU A 161 12.88 12.67 1.53
CA LEU A 161 14.30 12.82 1.24
C LEU A 161 15.12 12.37 2.45
N SER A 162 15.99 11.38 2.25
CA SER A 162 16.99 11.01 3.25
C SER A 162 18.34 11.62 2.88
N LEU A 163 18.93 12.39 3.80
CA LEU A 163 20.23 13.03 3.62
C LEU A 163 21.28 12.32 4.46
N LEU A 164 22.38 11.93 3.81
CA LEU A 164 23.57 11.46 4.50
C LEU A 164 24.57 12.63 4.59
N ALA A 165 24.81 13.12 5.81
CA ALA A 165 25.78 14.18 6.07
C ALA A 165 26.96 13.65 6.89
N VAL A 166 28.18 14.04 6.51
CA VAL A 166 29.39 13.71 7.27
C VAL A 166 29.77 14.91 8.12
N ASN A 167 29.82 14.72 9.44
CA ASN A 167 30.33 15.73 10.35
C ASN A 167 31.80 16.01 10.04
N SER A 168 32.11 17.26 9.64
CA SER A 168 33.46 17.69 9.29
C SER A 168 34.47 17.59 10.44
N LEU A 169 34.00 17.51 11.69
CA LEU A 169 34.82 17.35 12.89
C LEU A 169 34.99 15.87 13.30
N SER A 170 34.51 14.93 12.50
CA SER A 170 34.64 13.50 12.81
C SER A 170 36.12 13.07 12.86
N PRO A 171 36.56 12.34 13.90
CA PRO A 171 37.91 11.77 13.94
C PRO A 171 38.13 10.67 12.88
N ASN A 172 37.06 10.19 12.24
CA ASN A 172 37.08 9.17 11.19
C ASN A 172 36.62 9.73 9.83
N LEU A 173 36.86 11.03 9.58
CA LEU A 173 36.37 11.73 8.39
C LEU A 173 36.67 10.99 7.08
N GLU A 174 37.90 10.49 6.90
CA GLU A 174 38.29 9.78 5.67
C GLU A 174 37.46 8.50 5.44
N ASN A 175 37.22 7.72 6.48
CA ASN A 175 36.41 6.50 6.38
C ASN A 175 34.93 6.82 6.16
N ALA A 176 34.42 7.88 6.79
CA ALA A 176 33.05 8.34 6.57
C ALA A 176 32.84 8.80 5.12
N LEU A 177 33.79 9.54 4.53
CA LEU A 177 33.75 9.94 3.13
C LEU A 177 33.82 8.74 2.19
N LYS A 178 34.71 7.77 2.45
CA LYS A 178 34.77 6.51 1.68
C LYS A 178 33.45 5.73 1.74
N PHE A 179 32.76 5.77 2.88
CA PHE A 179 31.45 5.15 3.01
C PHE A 179 30.42 5.87 2.13
N VAL A 180 30.35 7.20 2.16
CA VAL A 180 29.47 7.98 1.27
C VAL A 180 29.75 7.68 -0.22
N GLU A 181 31.03 7.66 -0.62
CA GLU A 181 31.41 7.30 -2.00
C GLU A 181 31.02 5.87 -2.38
N PHE A 182 31.08 4.93 -1.43
CA PHE A 182 30.61 3.57 -1.63
C PHE A 182 29.09 3.53 -1.84
N MET A 183 28.33 4.30 -1.04
CA MET A 183 26.87 4.41 -1.15
C MET A 183 26.46 4.95 -2.53
N GLU A 184 27.12 6.01 -2.99
CA GLU A 184 26.87 6.62 -4.31
C GLU A 184 27.09 5.62 -5.46
N LYS A 185 28.11 4.77 -5.35
CA LYS A 185 28.47 3.79 -6.40
C LYS A 185 27.68 2.48 -6.33
N ASN A 186 26.94 2.22 -5.26
CA ASN A 186 26.26 0.94 -5.02
C ASN A 186 24.81 1.11 -4.48
N PRO A 187 23.95 1.95 -5.08
CA PRO A 187 22.64 2.30 -4.53
C PRO A 187 21.68 1.09 -4.45
N VAL A 188 21.76 0.14 -5.39
CA VAL A 188 20.94 -1.08 -5.42
C VAL A 188 21.10 -1.92 -4.15
N SER A 189 22.33 -1.99 -3.60
CA SER A 189 22.65 -2.90 -2.49
C SER A 189 22.00 -2.52 -1.15
N ILE A 190 21.44 -1.32 -1.06
CA ILE A 190 21.00 -0.72 0.21
C ILE A 190 19.50 -0.45 0.23
N TYR A 191 18.94 -0.10 -0.93
CA TYR A 191 17.54 0.29 -1.06
C TYR A 191 16.69 -0.74 -1.83
N GLY A 192 17.32 -1.74 -2.47
CA GLY A 192 16.66 -2.80 -3.23
C GLY A 192 16.74 -2.61 -4.75
N GLU A 193 16.50 -3.69 -5.50
CA GLU A 193 16.37 -3.64 -6.97
C GLU A 193 15.23 -2.67 -7.34
N GLY A 194 15.45 -1.81 -8.35
CA GLY A 194 14.47 -0.79 -8.76
C GLY A 194 14.71 0.62 -8.23
N THR A 195 15.50 0.79 -7.17
CA THR A 195 15.71 2.11 -6.54
C THR A 195 16.29 3.17 -7.49
N GLU A 196 17.22 2.79 -8.37
CA GLU A 196 17.83 3.73 -9.32
C GLU A 196 16.80 4.33 -10.27
N THR A 197 15.81 3.55 -10.71
CA THR A 197 14.70 3.99 -11.57
C THR A 197 13.83 5.04 -10.87
N VAL A 198 13.66 4.92 -9.55
CA VAL A 198 12.88 5.85 -8.72
C VAL A 198 13.62 7.16 -8.46
N MET A 199 14.93 7.07 -8.21
CA MET A 199 15.75 8.21 -7.81
C MET A 199 16.28 9.03 -9.00
N PHE A 200 16.49 8.40 -10.15
CA PHE A 200 17.05 9.02 -11.35
C PHE A 200 16.09 8.85 -12.53
N SER A 201 15.07 9.71 -12.58
CA SER A 201 13.99 9.62 -13.58
C SER A 201 14.49 9.75 -15.03
N ASP A 202 15.63 10.39 -15.27
CA ASP A 202 16.29 10.50 -16.58
C ASP A 202 16.94 9.18 -17.04
N LYS A 203 17.07 8.20 -16.14
CA LYS A 203 17.67 6.88 -16.37
C LYS A 203 16.73 5.73 -16.03
N ALA A 204 15.46 6.05 -15.78
CA ALA A 204 14.46 5.07 -15.41
C ALA A 204 14.27 4.04 -16.53
N ILE A 205 14.55 2.78 -16.23
CA ILE A 205 14.28 1.63 -17.11
C ILE A 205 13.49 0.56 -16.34
N PRO A 206 12.69 -0.27 -17.05
CA PRO A 206 12.00 -1.39 -16.43
C PRO A 206 12.98 -2.32 -15.73
N VAL A 207 12.56 -2.85 -14.58
CA VAL A 207 13.38 -3.74 -13.76
C VAL A 207 12.76 -5.12 -13.75
N GLU A 208 13.46 -6.07 -14.37
CA GLU A 208 13.04 -7.47 -14.41
C GLU A 208 13.17 -8.14 -13.04
N ASN A 209 12.19 -8.97 -12.71
CA ASN A 209 12.24 -9.82 -11.54
C ASN A 209 12.99 -11.12 -11.89
N LYS A 210 14.29 -11.15 -11.59
CA LYS A 210 15.15 -12.32 -11.86
C LYS A 210 14.69 -13.57 -11.14
N HIS A 211 14.09 -13.42 -9.96
CA HIS A 211 13.52 -14.55 -9.23
C HIS A 211 12.35 -15.14 -10.02
N ALA A 212 11.37 -14.32 -10.39
CA ALA A 212 10.22 -14.77 -11.18
C ALA A 212 10.65 -15.41 -12.50
N LEU A 213 11.59 -14.81 -13.24
CA LEU A 213 12.06 -15.38 -14.52
C LEU A 213 12.71 -16.77 -14.36
N LYS A 214 13.41 -16.99 -13.26
CA LYS A 214 13.97 -18.31 -12.93
C LYS A 214 12.87 -19.31 -12.57
N GLU A 215 11.87 -18.87 -11.82
CA GLU A 215 10.73 -19.69 -11.43
C GLU A 215 9.83 -20.05 -12.62
N ILE A 216 9.55 -19.11 -13.53
CA ILE A 216 8.87 -19.35 -14.81
C ILE A 216 9.55 -20.48 -15.58
N SER A 217 10.88 -20.41 -15.71
CA SER A 217 11.65 -21.43 -16.42
C SER A 217 11.54 -22.81 -15.73
N ARG A 218 11.53 -22.84 -14.39
CA ARG A 218 11.36 -24.07 -13.60
C ARG A 218 9.95 -24.64 -13.76
N LEU A 219 8.93 -23.80 -13.69
CA LEU A 219 7.52 -24.18 -13.80
C LEU A 219 7.18 -24.70 -15.19
N GLN A 220 7.66 -24.04 -16.26
CA GLN A 220 7.50 -24.51 -17.64
C GLN A 220 8.06 -25.92 -17.81
N LYS A 221 9.26 -26.18 -17.27
CA LYS A 221 9.86 -27.52 -17.29
C LYS A 221 9.03 -28.54 -16.51
N ASN A 222 8.54 -28.19 -15.32
CA ASN A 222 7.69 -29.08 -14.53
C ASN A 222 6.38 -29.42 -15.27
N ILE A 223 5.78 -28.45 -15.95
CA ILE A 223 4.57 -28.62 -16.77
C ILE A 223 4.84 -29.57 -17.94
N GLU A 224 5.97 -29.44 -18.63
CA GLU A 224 6.37 -30.35 -19.71
C GLU A 224 6.56 -31.79 -19.21
N GLU A 225 7.27 -31.97 -18.10
CA GLU A 225 7.50 -33.28 -17.47
C GLU A 225 6.18 -33.92 -17.00
N MET A 226 5.29 -33.13 -16.37
CA MET A 226 3.98 -33.58 -15.90
C MET A 226 3.07 -34.01 -17.05
N ASN A 227 3.04 -33.24 -18.16
CA ASN A 227 2.29 -33.61 -19.35
C ASN A 227 2.78 -34.95 -19.94
N ALA A 228 4.09 -35.19 -19.97
CA ALA A 228 4.65 -36.45 -20.42
C ALA A 228 4.26 -37.62 -19.49
N GLU A 229 4.22 -37.40 -18.17
CA GLU A 229 3.79 -38.39 -17.19
C GLU A 229 2.30 -38.74 -17.33
N ILE A 230 1.45 -37.73 -17.55
CA ILE A 230 0.01 -37.91 -17.83
C ILE A 230 -0.19 -38.81 -19.06
N GLU A 231 0.51 -38.53 -20.16
CA GLU A 231 0.41 -39.36 -21.38
C GLU A 231 0.93 -40.79 -21.15
N ALA A 232 1.99 -40.96 -20.36
CA ALA A 232 2.49 -42.28 -20.00
C ALA A 232 1.50 -43.06 -19.11
N ASP A 233 0.85 -42.42 -18.12
CA ASP A 233 -0.15 -43.06 -17.24
C ASP A 233 -1.41 -43.44 -18.04
N LYS A 234 -1.85 -42.60 -18.99
CA LYS A 234 -2.94 -42.93 -19.93
C LYS A 234 -2.65 -44.21 -20.71
N LEU A 235 -1.41 -44.40 -21.19
CA LEU A 235 -0.98 -45.63 -21.87
C LEU A 235 -0.93 -46.86 -20.96
N GLN A 236 -0.83 -46.67 -19.63
CA GLN A 236 -0.75 -47.72 -18.61
C GLN A 236 -2.07 -47.97 -17.87
N GLY A 237 -3.19 -47.47 -18.40
CA GLY A 237 -4.53 -47.74 -17.87
C GLY A 237 -5.12 -46.62 -17.02
N GLY A 238 -4.46 -45.47 -16.94
CA GLY A 238 -5.06 -44.18 -16.55
C GLY A 238 -5.52 -44.07 -15.09
N LYS A 239 -4.80 -44.68 -14.15
CA LYS A 239 -5.21 -44.71 -12.73
C LYS A 239 -4.90 -43.42 -11.99
N ASN A 240 -3.90 -42.65 -12.43
CA ASN A 240 -3.42 -41.45 -11.74
C ASN A 240 -3.68 -40.17 -12.53
N VAL A 241 -4.11 -40.26 -13.79
CA VAL A 241 -4.39 -39.12 -14.69
C VAL A 241 -5.10 -37.97 -13.98
N LYS A 242 -6.18 -38.24 -13.24
CA LYS A 242 -6.94 -37.18 -12.57
C LYS A 242 -6.12 -36.41 -11.51
N ALA A 243 -5.35 -37.11 -10.68
CA ALA A 243 -4.51 -36.47 -9.67
C ALA A 243 -3.34 -35.69 -10.30
N LEU A 244 -2.82 -36.19 -11.42
CA LEU A 244 -1.77 -35.52 -12.20
C LEU A 244 -2.30 -34.26 -12.90
N GLU A 245 -3.52 -34.30 -13.46
CA GLU A 245 -4.20 -33.14 -14.06
C GLU A 245 -4.52 -32.05 -13.01
N GLU A 246 -4.92 -32.45 -11.80
CA GLU A 246 -5.09 -31.52 -10.67
C GLU A 246 -3.75 -30.84 -10.30
N SER A 247 -2.65 -31.61 -10.28
CA SER A 247 -1.30 -31.07 -10.02
C SER A 247 -0.77 -30.20 -11.17
N LEU A 248 -1.11 -30.54 -12.42
CA LEU A 248 -0.78 -29.73 -13.60
C LEU A 248 -1.45 -28.36 -13.52
N THR A 249 -2.73 -28.33 -13.14
CA THR A 249 -3.48 -27.08 -12.93
C THR A 249 -2.80 -26.17 -11.92
N TYR A 250 -2.23 -26.73 -10.85
CA TYR A 250 -1.43 -25.97 -9.88
C TYR A 250 -0.20 -25.31 -10.51
N PHE A 251 0.57 -26.07 -11.29
CA PHE A 251 1.77 -25.52 -11.95
C PHE A 251 1.44 -24.48 -13.01
N GLU A 252 0.37 -24.66 -13.77
CA GLU A 252 -0.10 -23.70 -14.77
C GLU A 252 -0.51 -22.38 -14.12
N ARG A 253 -1.23 -22.43 -13.00
CA ARG A 253 -1.59 -21.22 -12.22
C ARG A 253 -0.37 -20.52 -11.62
N ALA A 254 0.55 -21.28 -11.04
CA ALA A 254 1.80 -20.72 -10.52
C ALA A 254 2.62 -20.08 -11.65
N LEU A 255 2.64 -20.68 -12.84
CA LEU A 255 3.31 -20.11 -14.01
C LEU A 255 2.67 -18.80 -14.44
N GLU A 256 1.34 -18.73 -14.46
CA GLU A 256 0.63 -17.49 -14.74
C GLU A 256 1.01 -16.41 -13.73
N TRP A 257 0.93 -16.71 -12.43
CA TRP A 257 1.31 -15.78 -11.35
C TRP A 257 2.74 -15.24 -11.49
N GLU A 258 3.71 -16.12 -11.68
CA GLU A 258 5.12 -15.73 -11.85
C GLU A 258 5.33 -14.94 -13.14
N THR A 259 4.64 -15.30 -14.22
CA THR A 259 4.65 -14.54 -15.48
C THR A 259 4.12 -13.14 -15.28
N GLN A 260 3.05 -12.99 -14.51
CA GLN A 260 2.51 -11.68 -14.16
C GLN A 260 3.50 -10.85 -13.31
N SER A 261 4.38 -11.51 -12.56
CA SER A 261 5.40 -10.92 -11.67
C SER A 261 6.79 -10.78 -12.33
N SER A 262 6.88 -10.89 -13.67
CA SER A 262 8.14 -10.86 -14.42
C SER A 262 8.93 -9.56 -14.29
N PHE A 263 8.27 -8.47 -13.87
CA PHE A 263 8.88 -7.17 -13.64
C PHE A 263 8.62 -6.73 -12.19
N ILE A 264 9.66 -6.19 -11.57
CA ILE A 264 9.58 -5.44 -10.30
C ILE A 264 9.04 -4.03 -10.57
N ILE A 265 9.47 -3.43 -11.69
CA ILE A 265 8.98 -2.14 -12.19
C ILE A 265 8.81 -2.25 -13.70
N THR A 266 7.62 -1.93 -14.20
CA THR A 266 7.25 -1.92 -15.61
C THR A 266 7.48 -0.53 -16.25
N GLN A 267 7.43 -0.46 -17.59
CA GLN A 267 7.50 0.83 -18.28
C GLN A 267 6.27 1.71 -17.98
N GLU A 268 5.09 1.11 -17.86
CA GLU A 268 3.84 1.83 -17.56
C GLU A 268 3.91 2.53 -16.19
N GLU A 269 4.47 1.84 -15.18
CA GLU A 269 4.69 2.42 -13.85
C GLU A 269 5.72 3.56 -13.86
N ILE A 270 6.76 3.44 -14.68
CA ILE A 270 7.76 4.52 -14.88
C ILE A 270 7.10 5.74 -15.52
N ASP A 271 6.34 5.54 -16.59
CA ASP A 271 5.65 6.61 -17.30
C ASP A 271 4.64 7.30 -16.38
N TYR A 272 3.89 6.53 -15.60
CA TYR A 272 2.96 7.05 -14.58
C TYR A 272 3.69 7.90 -13.54
N TYR A 273 4.79 7.39 -12.99
CA TYR A 273 5.59 8.11 -12.00
C TYR A 273 6.12 9.43 -12.57
N ILE A 274 6.72 9.41 -13.77
CA ILE A 274 7.30 10.60 -14.41
C ILE A 274 6.21 11.65 -14.68
N GLN A 275 5.04 11.25 -15.16
CA GLN A 275 3.92 12.16 -15.40
C GLN A 275 3.43 12.87 -14.13
N ASN A 276 3.59 12.23 -12.97
CA ASN A 276 3.11 12.75 -11.69
C ASN A 276 4.23 13.37 -10.83
N LEU A 277 5.48 13.38 -11.28
CA LEU A 277 6.61 13.96 -10.53
C LEU A 277 6.40 15.41 -10.11
N ASP A 278 5.75 16.23 -10.95
CA ASP A 278 5.51 17.64 -10.65
C ASP A 278 4.53 17.87 -9.48
N THR A 279 3.76 16.83 -9.11
CA THR A 279 2.89 16.85 -7.93
C THR A 279 3.59 16.39 -6.66
N ALA A 280 4.86 15.96 -6.77
CA ALA A 280 5.63 15.48 -5.64
C ALA A 280 6.02 16.65 -4.73
N TYR A 281 5.75 16.50 -3.44
CA TYR A 281 6.20 17.42 -2.40
C TYR A 281 7.23 16.73 -1.53
N ILE A 282 8.48 17.23 -1.53
CA ILE A 282 9.49 16.76 -0.58
C ILE A 282 9.19 17.40 0.76
N SER A 283 8.72 16.59 1.72
CA SER A 283 8.54 17.08 3.09
C SER A 283 9.90 17.43 3.68
N THR A 284 10.15 18.72 3.90
CA THR A 284 11.39 19.23 4.52
C THR A 284 11.32 19.24 6.03
N ASP A 285 10.11 19.30 6.57
CA ASP A 285 9.88 19.22 8.00
C ASP A 285 9.77 17.75 8.36
N ALA A 286 10.56 17.33 9.36
CA ALA A 286 10.45 16.01 9.93
C ALA A 286 8.97 15.78 10.19
N ILE A 287 8.37 14.81 9.48
CA ILE A 287 6.98 14.39 9.70
C ILE A 287 6.86 14.31 11.21
N PHE A 288 6.07 15.22 11.81
CA PHE A 288 5.95 15.37 13.25
C PHE A 288 6.02 13.99 13.87
N ASP A 289 6.98 13.76 14.76
CA ASP A 289 7.24 12.41 15.23
C ASP A 289 6.04 11.96 16.08
N PHE A 290 5.04 11.40 15.40
CA PHE A 290 3.83 10.83 15.97
C PHE A 290 4.17 9.61 16.83
N SER A 291 5.44 9.18 16.87
CA SER A 291 5.94 8.17 17.78
C SER A 291 6.26 8.69 19.19
N SER A 292 6.18 10.00 19.46
CA SER A 292 6.32 10.49 20.82
C SER A 292 5.26 9.87 21.75
N GLU A 293 5.67 9.52 22.98
CA GLU A 293 4.80 8.85 23.96
C GLU A 293 3.51 9.63 24.23
N GLN A 294 3.61 10.97 24.25
CA GLN A 294 2.48 11.87 24.47
C GLN A 294 1.48 11.82 23.31
N MET A 295 1.97 11.80 22.07
CA MET A 295 1.13 11.73 20.89
C MET A 295 0.46 10.35 20.78
N GLN A 296 1.22 9.27 21.02
CA GLN A 296 0.67 7.92 21.10
C GLN A 296 -0.43 7.80 22.16
N ALA A 297 -0.23 8.37 23.35
CA ALA A 297 -1.24 8.38 24.41
C ALA A 297 -2.51 9.14 23.98
N LEU A 298 -2.37 10.28 23.29
CA LEU A 298 -3.50 11.04 22.75
C LEU A 298 -4.29 10.22 21.72
N PHE A 299 -3.60 9.59 20.76
CA PHE A 299 -4.21 8.70 19.77
C PHE A 299 -4.96 7.54 20.43
N MET A 300 -4.34 6.87 21.40
CA MET A 300 -4.96 5.74 22.10
C MET A 300 -6.24 6.16 22.84
N ARG A 301 -6.23 7.32 23.51
CA ARG A 301 -7.43 7.87 24.17
C ARG A 301 -8.56 8.12 23.17
N TYR A 302 -8.24 8.64 21.98
CA TYR A 302 -9.22 8.86 20.92
C TYR A 302 -9.78 7.56 20.36
N ILE A 303 -8.91 6.60 19.98
CA ILE A 303 -9.32 5.29 19.45
C ILE A 303 -10.18 4.51 20.45
N GLN A 304 -9.85 4.60 21.75
CA GLN A 304 -10.62 3.99 22.84
C GLN A 304 -11.88 4.78 23.21
N LYS A 305 -12.23 5.84 22.45
CA LYS A 305 -13.39 6.71 22.68
C LYS A 305 -13.43 7.36 24.07
N GLN A 306 -12.26 7.57 24.69
CA GLN A 306 -12.14 8.25 26.00
C GLN A 306 -12.21 9.78 25.86
N ILE A 307 -11.95 10.30 24.65
CA ILE A 307 -12.13 11.70 24.28
C ILE A 307 -12.93 11.78 22.99
N ASP A 308 -13.67 12.87 22.82
CA ASP A 308 -14.38 13.17 21.58
C ASP A 308 -13.46 13.80 20.51
N VAL A 309 -13.99 13.94 19.30
CA VAL A 309 -13.29 14.51 18.14
C VAL A 309 -12.78 15.93 18.44
N GLN A 310 -13.61 16.77 19.06
CA GLN A 310 -13.29 18.16 19.33
C GLN A 310 -12.11 18.30 20.30
N ASN A 311 -12.12 17.52 21.39
CA ASN A 311 -11.03 17.50 22.35
C ASN A 311 -9.77 16.91 21.75
N PHE A 312 -9.88 15.83 20.97
CA PHE A 312 -8.74 15.23 20.27
C PHE A 312 -8.03 16.23 19.34
N LEU A 313 -8.77 16.86 18.42
CA LEU A 313 -8.20 17.82 17.46
C LEU A 313 -7.65 19.08 18.16
N SER A 314 -8.31 19.54 19.23
CA SER A 314 -7.83 20.67 20.03
C SER A 314 -6.54 20.35 20.80
N GLU A 315 -6.41 19.15 21.38
CA GLU A 315 -5.19 18.71 22.05
C GLU A 315 -4.05 18.53 21.04
N LEU A 316 -4.36 17.99 19.85
CA LEU A 316 -3.40 17.85 18.74
C LEU A 316 -2.87 19.22 18.28
N ASP A 317 -3.73 20.22 18.10
CA ASP A 317 -3.30 21.58 17.75
C ASP A 317 -2.36 22.20 18.77
N ARG A 318 -2.61 21.98 20.07
CA ARG A 318 -1.73 22.47 21.13
C ARG A 318 -0.37 21.79 21.08
N PHE A 319 -0.35 20.49 20.82
CA PHE A 319 0.87 19.70 20.70
C PHE A 319 1.73 20.18 19.51
N VAL A 320 1.11 20.36 18.34
CA VAL A 320 1.77 20.83 17.12
C VAL A 320 2.33 22.24 17.29
N LYS A 321 1.56 23.15 17.92
CA LYS A 321 2.04 24.49 18.26
C LYS A 321 3.21 24.46 19.22
N MET A 322 3.20 23.58 20.23
CA MET A 322 4.31 23.43 21.17
C MET A 322 5.59 22.98 20.46
N MET A 323 5.52 21.92 19.65
CA MET A 323 6.69 21.43 18.89
C MET A 323 7.27 22.49 17.98
N SER A 324 6.43 23.24 17.26
CA SER A 324 6.88 24.33 16.38
C SER A 324 7.65 25.44 17.12
N LEU A 325 7.32 25.70 18.39
CA LEU A 325 8.01 26.70 19.22
C LEU A 325 9.34 26.17 19.79
N GLU A 326 9.48 24.86 19.91
CA GLU A 326 10.70 24.19 20.38
C GLU A 326 11.73 24.01 19.26
N GLY A 327 11.38 24.33 18.01
CA GLY A 327 12.27 24.22 16.84
C GLY A 327 12.53 22.78 16.43
N ILE A 328 11.56 21.89 16.71
CA ILE A 328 11.56 20.47 16.32
C ILE A 328 10.75 20.31 15.05
#